data_AF-N8W2L7-F1
#
_entry.id   AF-N8W2L7-F1
#
_cell.length_a   1.000
_cell.length_b   1.000
_cell.length_c   1.000
_cell.angle_alpha   90.00
_cell.angle_beta   90.00
_cell.angle_gamma   90.00
#
_symmetry.space_group_name_H-M   'P 1'
#
loop_
_entity.id
_entity.type
_entity.pdbx_description
1 polymer ?
#
loop_
_entity_poly.entity_id
_entity_poly.type
_entity_poly.pdbx_seq_one_letter_code
_entity_poly.pdbx_strand_id
1 'polypeptide(L)'
;MFLQQLVHYPFEKFQVRRSKLILNHIFSALMAYVEIQKNQFEQIFENVYRWQKKLFRPMIKNFIDDFILDKNHLLPQKVYK
;
A
#
# COMPACT_ATOMS: atom_id res chain seq x y z
N MET A 1 1.37 -49.85 32.51
CA MET A 1 2.17 -49.08 31.54
C MET A 1 1.43 -48.83 30.22
N PHE A 2 0.79 -49.83 29.60
CA PHE A 2 0.06 -49.68 28.32
C PHE A 2 -1.16 -48.73 28.35
N LEU A 3 -1.92 -48.69 29.44
CA LEU A 3 -3.14 -47.84 29.53
C LEU A 3 -2.83 -46.34 29.59
N GLN A 4 -1.68 -45.94 30.17
CA GLN A 4 -1.27 -44.53 30.20
C GLN A 4 -0.92 -44.02 28.80
N GLN A 5 -0.19 -44.81 28.00
CA GLN A 5 0.14 -44.44 26.62
C GLN A 5 -1.10 -44.34 25.71
N LEU A 6 -2.08 -45.23 25.89
CA LEU A 6 -3.30 -45.25 25.08
C LEU A 6 -4.19 -44.01 25.27
N VAL A 7 -4.17 -43.38 26.44
CA VAL A 7 -4.97 -42.17 26.73
C VAL A 7 -4.16 -40.89 26.47
N HIS A 8 -2.89 -40.87 26.87
CA HIS A 8 -2.06 -39.67 26.83
C HIS A 8 -1.74 -39.24 25.39
N TYR A 9 -1.33 -40.18 24.55
CA TYR A 9 -0.90 -39.91 23.18
C TYR A 9 -1.99 -39.31 22.26
N PRO A 10 -3.24 -39.83 22.24
CA PRO A 10 -4.31 -39.21 21.44
C PRO A 10 -4.77 -37.86 22.00
N PHE A 11 -4.76 -37.64 23.32
CA PHE A 11 -5.12 -36.36 23.93
C PHE A 11 -4.12 -35.25 23.56
N GLU A 12 -2.82 -35.54 23.67
CA GLU A 12 -1.76 -34.60 23.26
C GLU A 12 -1.85 -34.27 21.76
N LYS A 13 -2.02 -35.28 20.90
CA LYS A 13 -2.18 -35.05 19.46
C LYS A 13 -3.40 -34.18 19.13
N PHE A 14 -4.52 -34.37 19.84
CA PHE A 14 -5.72 -33.56 19.66
C PHE A 14 -5.52 -32.11 20.11
N GLN A 15 -4.90 -31.92 21.28
CA GLN A 15 -4.55 -30.59 21.81
C GLN A 15 -3.60 -29.85 20.87
N VAL A 16 -2.57 -30.52 20.35
CA VAL A 16 -1.60 -29.95 19.39
C VAL A 16 -2.25 -29.61 18.05
N ARG A 17 -3.19 -30.41 17.56
CA ARG A 17 -3.94 -30.09 16.32
C ARG A 17 -4.84 -28.87 16.52
N ARG A 18 -5.51 -28.78 17.67
CA ARG A 18 -6.37 -27.64 18.01
C ARG A 18 -5.56 -26.35 18.19
N SER A 19 -4.39 -26.43 18.85
CA SER A 19 -3.52 -25.26 19.03
C SER A 19 -2.98 -24.74 17.69
N LYS A 20 -2.57 -25.63 16.78
CA LYS A 20 -2.14 -25.24 15.42
C LYS A 20 -3.25 -24.56 14.63
N LEU A 21 -4.49 -25.08 14.68
CA LEU A 21 -5.64 -24.45 14.02
C LEU A 21 -5.91 -23.04 14.57
N ILE A 22 -5.91 -22.88 15.89
CA ILE A 22 -6.10 -21.57 16.54
C ILE A 22 -5.00 -20.59 16.12
N LEU A 23 -3.74 -21.03 16.15
CA LEU A 23 -2.60 -20.20 15.74
C LEU A 23 -2.70 -19.78 14.27
N ASN A 24 -3.11 -20.68 13.38
CA ASN A 24 -3.31 -20.36 11.97
C ASN A 24 -4.41 -19.31 11.78
N HIS A 25 -5.53 -19.42 12.50
CA HIS A 25 -6.59 -18.42 12.43
C HIS A 25 -6.14 -17.05 12.94
N ILE A 26 -5.40 -17.00 14.04
CA ILE A 26 -4.82 -15.75 14.56
C ILE A 26 -3.84 -15.16 13.55
N PHE A 27 -2.96 -15.98 12.97
CA PHE A 27 -2.02 -15.55 11.96
C PHE A 27 -2.73 -14.99 10.71
N SER A 28 -3.74 -15.68 10.19
CA SER A 28 -4.55 -15.19 9.07
C SER A 28 -5.27 -13.87 9.40
N ALA A 29 -5.80 -13.71 10.61
CA ALA A 29 -6.43 -12.47 11.05
C ALA A 29 -5.42 -11.30 11.12
N LEU A 30 -4.21 -11.55 11.62
CA LEU A 30 -3.13 -10.56 11.64
C LEU A 30 -2.70 -10.17 10.22
N MET A 31 -2.54 -11.14 9.33
CA MET A 31 -2.21 -10.87 7.92
C MET A 31 -3.29 -10.04 7.23
N ALA A 32 -4.57 -10.38 7.43
CA ALA A 32 -5.69 -9.62 6.89
C ALA A 32 -5.72 -8.19 7.43
N TYR A 33 -5.48 -8.00 8.73
CA TYR A 33 -5.39 -6.67 9.34
C TYR A 33 -4.26 -5.83 8.72
N VAL A 34 -3.06 -6.39 8.60
CA VAL A 34 -1.91 -5.68 7.99
C VAL A 34 -2.21 -5.29 6.54
N GLU A 35 -2.85 -6.17 5.78
CA GLU A 35 -3.21 -5.89 4.38
C GLU A 35 -4.25 -4.78 4.26
N ILE A 36 -5.27 -4.78 5.12
CA ILE A 36 -6.29 -3.71 5.17
C ILE A 36 -5.62 -2.36 5.49
N GLN A 37 -4.70 -2.33 6.46
CA GLN A 37 -4.00 -1.10 6.83
C GLN A 37 -3.15 -0.57 5.66
N LYS A 38 -2.39 -1.43 4.99
CA LYS A 38 -1.62 -1.04 3.79
C LYS A 38 -2.50 -0.41 2.72
N ASN A 39 -3.62 -1.04 2.39
CA ASN A 39 -4.54 -0.52 1.37
C ASN A 39 -5.14 0.83 1.77
N GLN A 40 -5.44 1.04 3.05
CA GLN A 40 -5.90 2.35 3.54
C GLN A 40 -4.82 3.43 3.37
N PHE A 41 -3.56 3.11 3.68
CA PHE A 41 -2.46 4.05 3.48
C PHE A 41 -2.23 4.38 2.00
N GLU A 42 -2.25 3.40 1.10
CA GLU A 42 -2.11 3.64 -0.34
C GLU A 42 -3.19 4.59 -0.87
N GLN A 43 -4.45 4.38 -0.46
CA GLN A 43 -5.55 5.29 -0.82
C GLN A 43 -5.37 6.71 -0.27
N ILE A 44 -4.85 6.84 0.96
CA ILE A 44 -4.55 8.16 1.54
C ILE A 44 -3.46 8.86 0.71
N PHE A 45 -2.37 8.18 0.38
CA PHE A 45 -1.29 8.76 -0.42
C PHE A 45 -1.75 9.14 -1.83
N GLU A 46 -2.49 8.29 -2.53
CA GLU A 46 -3.05 8.62 -3.84
C GLU A 46 -3.94 9.86 -3.79
N ASN A 47 -4.78 9.96 -2.76
CA ASN A 47 -5.61 11.12 -2.55
C ASN A 47 -4.73 12.36 -2.32
N VAL A 48 -3.78 12.34 -1.39
CA VAL A 48 -2.90 13.49 -1.13
C VAL A 48 -2.15 13.93 -2.38
N TYR A 49 -1.59 13.00 -3.16
CA TYR A 49 -0.91 13.33 -4.42
C TYR A 49 -1.86 13.90 -5.47
N ARG A 50 -3.07 13.35 -5.60
CA ARG A 50 -4.10 13.88 -6.52
C ARG A 50 -4.51 15.29 -6.13
N TRP A 51 -4.72 15.55 -4.83
CA TRP A 51 -5.07 16.87 -4.30
C TRP A 51 -3.92 17.87 -4.49
N GLN A 52 -2.69 17.49 -4.16
CA GLN A 52 -1.49 18.30 -4.42
C GLN A 52 -1.40 18.66 -5.90
N LYS A 53 -1.46 17.67 -6.80
CA LYS A 53 -1.36 17.91 -8.25
C LYS A 53 -2.47 18.83 -8.75
N LYS A 54 -3.71 18.69 -8.25
CA LYS A 54 -4.83 19.58 -8.60
C LYS A 54 -4.60 21.01 -8.15
N LEU A 55 -4.04 21.22 -6.95
CA LEU A 55 -3.77 22.55 -6.41
C LEU A 55 -2.57 23.24 -7.07
N PHE A 56 -1.50 22.50 -7.35
CA PHE A 56 -0.28 23.06 -7.92
C PHE A 56 -0.30 23.18 -9.45
N ARG A 57 -1.12 22.41 -10.17
CA ARG A 57 -1.22 22.52 -11.65
C ARG A 57 -1.53 23.94 -12.12
N PRO A 58 -2.55 24.64 -11.58
CA PRO A 58 -2.85 26.01 -11.97
C PRO A 58 -1.73 26.98 -11.62
N MET A 59 -1.09 26.82 -10.46
CA MET A 59 0.04 27.65 -10.04
C MET A 59 1.24 27.51 -10.98
N ILE A 60 1.63 26.27 -11.31
CA ILE A 60 2.71 26.00 -12.26
C ILE A 60 2.33 26.50 -13.67
N LYS A 61 1.08 26.29 -14.10
CA LYS A 61 0.60 26.81 -15.39
C LYS A 61 0.71 28.32 -15.46
N ASN A 62 0.20 29.04 -14.45
CA ASN A 62 0.28 30.50 -14.42
C ASN A 62 1.74 30.97 -14.37
N PHE A 63 2.59 30.33 -13.57
CA PHE A 63 4.03 30.63 -13.56
C PHE A 63 4.67 30.46 -14.94
N ILE A 64 4.36 29.37 -15.66
CA ILE A 64 4.88 29.13 -17.01
C ILE A 64 4.34 30.17 -17.99
N ASP A 65 3.03 30.44 -17.97
CA ASP A 65 2.39 31.40 -18.86
C ASP A 65 2.98 32.81 -18.65
N ASP A 66 3.13 33.23 -17.40
CA ASP A 66 3.74 34.51 -17.02
C ASP A 66 5.24 34.57 -17.38
N PHE A 67 5.97 33.46 -17.24
CA PHE A 67 7.39 33.39 -17.56
C PHE A 67 7.69 33.33 -19.07
N ILE A 68 6.81 32.71 -19.86
CA ILE A 68 6.96 32.56 -21.32
C ILE A 68 6.52 33.81 -22.07
N LEU A 69 5.62 34.62 -21.51
CA LEU A 69 4.99 35.78 -22.16
C LEU A 69 5.98 36.76 -22.83
N ASP A 70 7.26 36.77 -22.45
CA ASP A 70 8.29 37.63 -23.06
C ASP A 70 9.49 36.86 -23.66
N LYS A 71 9.45 35.52 -23.70
CA LYS A 71 10.59 34.65 -24.06
C LYS A 71 10.42 33.88 -25.36
N ASN A 72 9.43 34.22 -26.18
CA ASN A 72 9.24 33.64 -27.51
C ASN A 72 10.48 33.83 -28.42
N HIS A 73 11.31 34.84 -28.14
CA HIS A 73 12.59 35.08 -28.82
C HIS A 73 13.69 34.05 -28.48
N LEU A 74 13.52 33.25 -27.41
CA LEU A 74 14.43 32.15 -27.05
C LEU A 74 14.05 30.83 -27.74
N LEU A 75 12.87 30.76 -28.36
CA LEU A 75 12.49 29.60 -29.14
C LEU A 75 13.39 29.55 -30.39
N PRO A 76 13.97 28.38 -30.73
CA PRO A 76 14.84 28.27 -31.89
C PRO A 76 14.06 28.70 -33.13
N GLN A 77 14.51 29.79 -33.77
CA GLN A 77 13.92 30.25 -35.02
C GLN A 77 14.10 29.15 -36.05
N LYS A 78 12.99 28.67 -36.63
CA LYS A 78 13.04 27.74 -37.76
C LYS A 78 13.73 28.46 -38.91
N VAL A 79 15.02 28.20 -39.08
CA VAL A 79 15.78 28.59 -40.26
C VAL A 79 15.25 27.71 -41.39
N TYR A 80 14.26 28.21 -42.13
CA TYR A 80 13.89 27.62 -43.41
C TYR A 80 15.06 27.85 -44.36
N LYS A 81 15.72 26.75 -44.74
CA LYS A 81 16.70 26.71 -45.83
C LYS A 81 15.98 26.70 -47.18
#